data_AF-A0A1H3VYL3-F1
#
_entry.id   AF-A0A1H3VYL3-F1
#
_cell.length_a   1.000
_cell.length_b   1.000
_cell.length_c   1.000
_cell.angle_alpha   90.00
_cell.angle_beta   90.00
_cell.angle_gamma   90.00
#
_symmetry.space_group_name_H-M   'P 1'
#
loop_
_entity.id
_entity.type
_entity.pdbx_description
1 polymer ?
#
loop_
_entity_poly.entity_id
_entity_poly.type
_entity_poly.pdbx_seq_one_letter_code
_entity_poly.pdbx_strand_id
1 'polypeptide(L)'
;MSEFINNSTQRKEMLRHLLLRLHEGDNPEILRQRLIEVLRSIPYHEVVEVEQELINSNALSEEEILEFCDLHTAVLDGSIDLQGAKQIPAGHPVDTFKKENTAIRQQIEAYKEIKKKIADITDAQVTGYVLQLRTIFNNFSDIDKHYKRKEYQLFPFLEKHLITGPPKVMWGKHDETRELLKNSHEALASPISGAEELKSIVQLVLDHTVEMIAGMIMKEEEILLPMSMDTLTEDEWYKIYQETPEFGYCLIDPEDEWVPGGMKVEKQEFVTADAIRLSSGAFNLEELEALFLHLPIDITFVDKNDKIRFFSHSPNRVFERNRSIIGRDVRMCHPPGSVHVVEQILTDFRSGKENKAVFWMSSFQGRFIYIEYSAVRGKEGEYLGVVEVTQDITTMRKLEGDQRLLSYEQR
;
A
#
# COMPACT_ATOMS: atom_id res chain seq x y z
N MET A 1 9.21 19.24 -39.04
CA MET A 1 9.71 19.01 -37.66
C MET A 1 9.74 20.29 -36.82
N SER A 2 10.11 21.46 -37.36
CA SER A 2 10.15 22.72 -36.57
C SER A 2 8.78 23.26 -36.14
N GLU A 3 7.73 23.16 -36.95
CA GLU A 3 6.39 23.66 -36.58
C GLU A 3 5.72 22.86 -35.45
N PHE A 4 5.88 21.52 -35.43
CA PHE A 4 5.33 20.66 -34.38
C PHE A 4 6.05 20.85 -33.03
N ILE A 5 7.38 20.97 -33.06
CA ILE A 5 8.20 21.22 -31.86
C ILE A 5 7.88 22.62 -31.29
N ASN A 6 7.73 23.64 -32.14
CA ASN A 6 7.39 24.99 -31.72
C ASN A 6 5.99 25.06 -31.08
N ASN A 7 5.06 24.21 -31.53
CA ASN A 7 3.71 24.12 -30.95
C ASN A 7 3.72 23.43 -29.57
N SER A 8 4.45 22.31 -29.40
CA SER A 8 4.53 21.61 -28.09
C SER A 8 5.17 22.47 -27.00
N THR A 9 6.32 23.11 -27.28
CA THR A 9 6.96 24.00 -26.28
C THR A 9 6.04 25.16 -25.89
N GLN A 10 5.34 25.78 -26.84
CA GLN A 10 4.40 26.86 -26.55
C GLN A 10 3.20 26.39 -25.71
N ARG A 11 2.66 25.19 -25.97
CA ARG A 11 1.58 24.63 -25.16
C ARG A 11 2.01 24.38 -23.71
N LYS A 12 3.19 23.78 -23.52
CA LYS A 12 3.74 23.53 -22.18
C LYS A 12 3.99 24.82 -21.39
N GLU A 13 4.57 25.84 -22.02
CA GLU A 13 4.75 27.16 -21.40
C GLU A 13 3.41 27.80 -21.01
N MET A 14 2.40 27.70 -21.89
CA MET A 14 1.06 28.22 -21.61
C MET A 14 0.39 27.48 -20.46
N LEU A 15 0.48 26.14 -20.44
CA LEU A 15 -0.06 25.32 -19.36
C LEU A 15 0.63 25.67 -18.04
N ARG A 16 1.96 25.76 -18.02
CA ARG A 16 2.73 26.17 -16.84
C ARG A 16 2.25 27.51 -16.29
N HIS A 17 2.10 28.50 -17.17
CA HIS A 17 1.61 29.82 -16.79
C HIS A 17 0.16 29.79 -16.24
N LEU A 18 -0.73 28.97 -16.82
CA LEU A 18 -2.09 28.82 -16.32
C LEU A 18 -2.12 28.16 -14.93
N LEU A 19 -1.31 27.12 -14.71
CA LEU A 19 -1.21 26.45 -13.41
C LEU A 19 -0.66 27.41 -12.35
N LEU A 20 0.40 28.18 -12.64
CA LEU A 20 0.93 29.17 -11.69
C LEU A 20 -0.10 30.24 -11.30
N ARG A 21 -0.87 30.75 -12.27
CA ARG A 21 -1.95 31.72 -11.99
C ARG A 21 -3.04 31.15 -11.08
N LEU A 22 -3.31 29.85 -11.19
CA LEU A 22 -4.25 29.18 -10.29
C LEU A 22 -3.77 29.22 -8.83
N HIS A 23 -2.47 29.02 -8.62
CA HIS A 23 -1.81 29.15 -7.31
C HIS A 23 -1.76 30.61 -6.81
N GLU A 24 -1.80 31.59 -7.71
CA GLU A 24 -1.94 33.02 -7.36
C GLU A 24 -3.38 33.42 -6.95
N GLY A 25 -4.34 32.48 -6.99
CA GLY A 25 -5.72 32.68 -6.56
C GLY A 25 -6.69 33.11 -7.66
N ASP A 26 -6.30 32.98 -8.94
CA ASP A 26 -7.20 33.25 -10.06
C ASP A 26 -8.35 32.24 -10.15
N ASN A 27 -9.47 32.67 -10.72
CA ASN A 27 -10.69 31.87 -10.81
C ASN A 27 -10.48 30.63 -11.73
N PRO A 28 -10.66 29.39 -11.21
CA PRO A 28 -10.46 28.16 -11.98
C PRO A 28 -11.34 28.07 -13.23
N GLU A 29 -12.59 28.53 -13.18
CA GLU A 29 -13.53 28.47 -14.30
C GLU A 29 -13.08 29.37 -15.46
N ILE A 30 -12.56 30.57 -15.14
CA ILE A 30 -12.02 31.50 -16.14
C ILE A 30 -10.75 30.92 -16.77
N LEU A 31 -9.87 30.33 -15.96
CA LEU A 31 -8.65 29.69 -16.45
C LEU A 31 -8.96 28.46 -17.31
N ARG A 32 -9.97 27.66 -16.94
CA ARG A 32 -10.48 26.54 -17.74
C ARG A 32 -10.97 27.01 -19.11
N GLN A 33 -11.83 28.03 -19.16
CA GLN A 33 -12.31 28.57 -20.44
C GLN A 33 -11.14 29.05 -21.32
N ARG A 34 -10.16 29.73 -20.72
CA ARG A 34 -8.97 30.18 -21.44
C ARG A 34 -8.12 29.00 -21.94
N LEU A 35 -8.00 27.93 -21.17
CA LEU A 35 -7.31 26.71 -21.57
C LEU A 35 -7.99 26.08 -22.79
N ILE A 36 -9.32 25.95 -22.75
CA ILE A 36 -10.12 25.39 -23.85
C ILE A 36 -10.02 26.27 -25.11
N GLU A 37 -10.08 27.59 -24.97
CA GLU A 37 -9.97 28.53 -26.09
C GLU A 37 -8.59 28.49 -26.77
N VAL A 38 -7.52 28.45 -25.97
CA VAL A 38 -6.14 28.62 -26.45
C VAL A 38 -5.51 27.29 -26.87
N LEU A 39 -5.68 26.25 -26.05
CA LEU A 39 -5.01 24.97 -26.24
C LEU A 39 -5.91 23.93 -26.91
N ARG A 40 -7.24 24.04 -26.76
CA ARG A 40 -8.29 23.09 -27.20
C ARG A 40 -8.17 21.69 -26.60
N SER A 41 -7.01 21.05 -26.78
CA SER A 41 -6.66 19.75 -26.26
C SER A 41 -5.16 19.70 -25.92
N ILE A 42 -4.81 19.04 -24.82
CA ILE A 42 -3.45 18.91 -24.32
C ILE A 42 -3.15 17.41 -24.17
N PRO A 43 -2.09 16.89 -24.82
CA PRO A 43 -1.68 15.51 -24.60
C PRO A 43 -1.32 15.24 -23.13
N TYR A 44 -1.73 14.09 -22.58
CA TYR A 44 -1.48 13.77 -21.17
C TYR A 44 0.02 13.82 -20.78
N HIS A 45 0.92 13.43 -21.69
CA HIS A 45 2.36 13.50 -21.43
C HIS A 45 2.85 14.94 -21.23
N GLU A 46 2.27 15.93 -21.92
CA GLU A 46 2.63 17.34 -21.73
C GLU A 46 2.15 17.85 -20.36
N VAL A 47 1.02 17.34 -19.83
CA VAL A 47 0.55 17.66 -18.48
C VAL A 47 1.53 17.13 -17.44
N VAL A 48 1.91 15.85 -17.54
CA VAL A 48 2.86 15.22 -16.61
C VAL A 48 4.21 15.93 -16.63
N GLU A 49 4.74 16.25 -17.82
CA GLU A 49 6.01 16.97 -17.96
C GLU A 49 5.95 18.34 -17.29
N VAL A 50 4.87 19.10 -17.49
CA VAL A 50 4.73 20.45 -16.91
C VAL A 50 4.64 20.41 -15.38
N GLU A 51 3.85 19.48 -14.82
CA GLU A 51 3.76 19.33 -13.36
C GLU A 51 5.10 18.89 -12.75
N GLN A 52 5.80 17.95 -13.38
CA GLN A 52 7.11 17.50 -12.91
C GLN A 52 8.17 18.62 -13.04
N GLU A 53 8.12 19.44 -14.09
CA GLU A 53 8.97 20.62 -14.23
C GLU A 53 8.74 21.63 -13.11
N LEU A 54 7.47 21.91 -12.75
CA LEU A 54 7.11 22.84 -11.67
C LEU A 54 7.67 22.41 -10.30
N ILE A 55 7.63 21.10 -10.02
CA ILE A 55 8.24 20.50 -8.82
C ILE A 55 9.77 20.65 -8.88
N ASN A 56 10.38 20.20 -9.98
CA ASN A 56 11.84 20.14 -10.10
C ASN A 56 12.49 21.53 -10.10
N SER A 57 11.78 22.57 -10.59
CA SER A 57 12.26 23.95 -10.56
C SER A 57 12.03 24.65 -9.21
N ASN A 58 11.45 23.98 -8.21
CA ASN A 58 10.95 24.57 -6.97
C ASN A 58 10.01 25.77 -7.22
N ALA A 59 9.25 25.73 -8.33
CA ALA A 59 8.25 26.76 -8.60
C ALA A 59 6.99 26.54 -7.75
N LEU A 60 6.70 25.26 -7.46
CA LEU A 60 5.68 24.82 -6.52
C LEU A 60 6.25 23.68 -5.68
N SER A 61 5.94 23.68 -4.38
CA SER A 61 6.20 22.54 -3.51
C SER A 61 5.21 21.41 -3.77
N GLU A 62 5.56 20.21 -3.32
CA GLU A 62 4.67 19.04 -3.42
C GLU A 62 3.40 19.22 -2.58
N GLU A 63 3.48 19.95 -1.46
CA GLU A 63 2.34 20.29 -0.60
C GLU A 63 1.38 21.24 -1.33
N GLU A 64 1.91 22.28 -1.99
CA GLU A 64 1.10 23.20 -2.81
C GLU A 64 0.42 22.45 -3.96
N ILE A 65 1.13 21.55 -4.65
CA ILE A 65 0.52 20.78 -5.74
C ILE A 65 -0.57 19.84 -5.22
N LEU A 66 -0.36 19.18 -4.09
CA LEU A 66 -1.39 18.35 -3.47
C LEU A 66 -2.66 19.16 -3.13
N GLU A 67 -2.48 20.35 -2.53
CA GLU A 67 -3.56 21.26 -2.16
C GLU A 67 -4.36 21.72 -3.40
N PHE A 68 -3.67 22.06 -4.49
CA PHE A 68 -4.29 22.58 -5.71
C PHE A 68 -4.62 21.52 -6.77
N CYS A 69 -4.31 20.24 -6.52
CA CYS A 69 -4.45 19.16 -7.50
C CYS A 69 -5.89 19.05 -8.05
N ASP A 70 -6.90 19.28 -7.21
CA ASP A 70 -8.30 19.24 -7.63
C ASP A 70 -8.66 20.42 -8.53
N LEU A 71 -8.06 21.59 -8.29
CA LEU A 71 -8.20 22.75 -9.17
C LEU A 71 -7.48 22.53 -10.49
N HIS A 72 -6.28 21.91 -10.50
CA HIS A 72 -5.60 21.51 -11.73
C HIS A 72 -6.48 20.57 -12.55
N THR A 73 -7.03 19.55 -11.90
CA THR A 73 -7.96 18.59 -12.53
C THR A 73 -9.17 19.29 -13.11
N ALA A 74 -9.80 20.21 -12.35
CA ALA A 74 -10.96 20.96 -12.80
C ALA A 74 -10.66 21.84 -14.03
N VAL A 75 -9.44 22.40 -14.12
CA VAL A 75 -9.00 23.20 -15.27
C VAL A 75 -8.69 22.33 -16.51
N LEU A 76 -8.17 21.12 -16.30
CA LEU A 76 -7.76 20.19 -17.37
C LEU A 76 -8.88 19.29 -17.89
N ASP A 77 -9.93 19.08 -17.09
CA ASP A 77 -11.04 18.18 -17.39
C ASP A 77 -11.67 18.44 -18.77
N GLY A 78 -11.86 17.37 -19.53
CA GLY A 78 -12.35 17.39 -20.91
C GLY A 78 -11.36 17.96 -21.95
N SER A 79 -10.15 18.35 -21.53
CA SER A 79 -9.12 18.90 -22.43
C SER A 79 -7.93 17.95 -22.63
N ILE A 80 -7.87 16.82 -21.92
CA ILE A 80 -6.76 15.85 -22.05
C ILE A 80 -6.95 14.97 -23.30
N ASP A 81 -5.93 14.90 -24.15
CA ASP A 81 -5.91 14.07 -25.35
C ASP A 81 -5.21 12.73 -25.10
N LEU A 82 -5.95 11.64 -25.33
CA LEU A 82 -5.51 10.25 -25.13
C LEU A 82 -5.22 9.50 -26.44
N GLN A 83 -5.23 10.15 -27.61
CA GLN A 83 -5.00 9.48 -28.90
C GLN A 83 -3.65 8.75 -29.00
N GLY A 84 -2.65 9.16 -28.20
CA GLY A 84 -1.35 8.50 -28.13
C GLY A 84 -1.26 7.31 -27.16
N ALA A 85 -2.30 7.04 -26.37
CA ALA A 85 -2.25 6.02 -25.34
C ALA A 85 -2.16 4.60 -25.94
N LYS A 86 -1.29 3.76 -25.34
CA LYS A 86 -1.14 2.36 -25.75
C LYS A 86 -2.45 1.58 -25.56
N GLN A 87 -2.67 0.59 -26.44
CA GLN A 87 -3.75 -0.37 -26.23
C GLN A 87 -3.46 -1.24 -25.01
N ILE A 88 -4.49 -1.54 -24.25
CA ILE A 88 -4.39 -2.31 -23.01
C ILE A 88 -4.90 -3.72 -23.30
N PRO A 89 -4.07 -4.77 -23.17
CA PRO A 89 -4.49 -6.15 -23.32
C PRO A 89 -5.50 -6.56 -22.23
N ALA A 90 -6.41 -7.48 -22.55
CA ALA A 90 -7.29 -8.07 -21.55
C ALA A 90 -6.48 -8.78 -20.45
N GLY A 91 -6.92 -8.64 -19.19
CA GLY A 91 -6.26 -9.21 -18.01
C GLY A 91 -5.00 -8.47 -17.56
N HIS A 92 -4.49 -7.51 -18.35
CA HIS A 92 -3.35 -6.69 -17.97
C HIS A 92 -3.68 -5.93 -16.66
N PRO A 93 -2.73 -5.66 -15.74
CA PRO A 93 -3.03 -4.92 -14.51
C PRO A 93 -3.78 -3.60 -14.72
N VAL A 94 -3.47 -2.86 -15.78
CA VAL A 94 -4.20 -1.64 -16.19
C VAL A 94 -5.63 -1.92 -16.65
N ASP A 95 -5.91 -3.05 -17.31
CA ASP A 95 -7.28 -3.47 -17.65
C ASP A 95 -8.08 -3.71 -16.36
N THR A 96 -7.47 -4.38 -15.38
CA THR A 96 -8.07 -4.58 -14.05
C THR A 96 -8.38 -3.25 -13.37
N PHE A 97 -7.42 -2.31 -13.31
CA PHE A 97 -7.68 -0.98 -12.72
C PHE A 97 -8.83 -0.25 -13.43
N LYS A 98 -8.92 -0.30 -14.76
CA LYS A 98 -10.03 0.30 -15.52
C LYS A 98 -11.39 -0.37 -15.28
N LYS A 99 -11.42 -1.70 -15.15
CA LYS A 99 -12.64 -2.45 -14.80
C LYS A 99 -13.12 -2.10 -13.40
N GLU A 100 -12.22 -1.98 -12.44
CA GLU A 100 -12.56 -1.52 -11.08
C GLU A 100 -13.07 -0.08 -11.09
N ASN A 101 -12.43 0.83 -11.83
CA ASN A 101 -12.93 2.19 -12.02
C ASN A 101 -14.33 2.22 -12.62
N THR A 102 -14.62 1.34 -13.56
CA THR A 102 -15.97 1.17 -14.11
C THR A 102 -16.97 0.71 -13.02
N ALA A 103 -16.59 -0.23 -12.16
CA ALA A 103 -17.43 -0.67 -11.04
C ALA A 103 -17.66 0.44 -10.00
N ILE A 104 -16.64 1.25 -9.71
CA ILE A 104 -16.74 2.41 -8.83
C ILE A 104 -17.66 3.47 -9.45
N ARG A 105 -17.54 3.75 -10.76
CA ARG A 105 -18.46 4.65 -11.49
C ARG A 105 -19.92 4.17 -11.36
N GLN A 106 -20.19 2.87 -11.37
CA GLN A 106 -21.54 2.35 -11.15
C GLN A 106 -22.07 2.66 -9.75
N GLN A 107 -21.22 2.59 -8.71
CA GLN A 107 -21.61 3.00 -7.35
C GLN A 107 -21.85 4.52 -7.26
N ILE A 108 -21.06 5.34 -7.96
CA ILE A 108 -21.27 6.79 -8.08
C ILE A 108 -22.63 7.09 -8.72
N GLU A 109 -22.99 6.41 -9.80
CA GLU A 109 -24.31 6.60 -10.43
C GLU A 109 -25.45 6.12 -9.53
N ALA A 110 -25.30 5.00 -8.83
CA ALA A 110 -26.26 4.55 -7.83
C ALA A 110 -26.47 5.60 -6.72
N TYR A 111 -25.38 6.23 -6.26
CA TYR A 111 -25.45 7.32 -5.29
C TYR A 111 -26.22 8.53 -5.83
N LYS A 112 -25.91 8.97 -7.06
CA LYS A 112 -26.60 10.11 -7.71
C LYS A 112 -28.10 9.86 -7.84
N GLU A 113 -28.51 8.64 -8.18
CA GLU A 113 -29.92 8.28 -8.27
C GLU A 113 -30.63 8.29 -6.90
N ILE A 114 -29.94 7.87 -5.84
CA ILE A 114 -30.48 7.98 -4.47
C ILE A 114 -30.56 9.45 -4.05
N LYS A 115 -29.51 10.24 -4.28
CA LYS A 115 -29.47 11.66 -3.95
C LYS A 115 -30.64 12.42 -4.58
N LYS A 116 -30.94 12.17 -5.86
CA LYS A 116 -32.11 12.77 -6.55
C LYS A 116 -33.41 12.47 -5.81
N LYS A 117 -33.60 11.24 -5.33
CA LYS A 117 -34.80 10.85 -4.58
C LYS A 117 -34.84 11.49 -3.19
N ILE A 118 -33.70 11.65 -2.53
CA ILE A 118 -33.56 12.28 -1.21
C ILE A 118 -34.03 13.74 -1.21
N ALA A 119 -33.99 14.44 -2.34
CA ALA A 119 -34.46 15.82 -2.45
C ALA A 119 -35.91 16.01 -1.93
N ASP A 120 -36.78 15.02 -2.17
CA ASP A 120 -38.23 15.12 -1.94
C ASP A 120 -38.76 14.11 -0.89
N ILE A 121 -37.92 13.62 0.03
CA ILE A 121 -38.33 12.60 1.01
C ILE A 121 -39.09 13.17 2.21
N THR A 122 -39.82 12.29 2.89
CA THR A 122 -40.45 12.51 4.20
C THR A 122 -39.67 11.81 5.32
N ASP A 123 -39.88 12.22 6.57
CA ASP A 123 -39.23 11.63 7.75
C ASP A 123 -39.44 10.11 7.85
N ALA A 124 -40.62 9.62 7.44
CA ALA A 124 -40.94 8.19 7.44
C ALA A 124 -40.06 7.35 6.49
N GLN A 125 -39.43 7.98 5.49
CA GLN A 125 -38.60 7.31 4.49
C GLN A 125 -37.11 7.34 4.83
N VAL A 126 -36.70 8.15 5.82
CA VAL A 126 -35.29 8.41 6.17
C VAL A 126 -34.52 7.12 6.41
N THR A 127 -35.02 6.23 7.27
CA THR A 127 -34.34 4.98 7.62
C THR A 127 -34.04 4.11 6.38
N GLY A 128 -34.97 4.07 5.41
CA GLY A 128 -34.79 3.29 4.19
C GLY A 128 -33.71 3.86 3.27
N TYR A 129 -33.59 5.19 3.17
CA TYR A 129 -32.54 5.83 2.39
C TYR A 129 -31.17 5.79 3.09
N VAL A 130 -31.12 5.91 4.42
CA VAL A 130 -29.89 5.74 5.20
C VAL A 130 -29.30 4.34 4.98
N LEU A 131 -30.12 3.29 4.97
CA LEU A 131 -29.63 1.93 4.73
C LEU A 131 -29.04 1.76 3.31
N GLN A 132 -29.67 2.37 2.31
CA GLN A 132 -29.15 2.32 0.94
C GLN A 132 -27.83 3.10 0.81
N LEU A 133 -27.74 4.30 1.43
CA LEU A 133 -26.50 5.08 1.47
C LEU A 133 -25.39 4.29 2.18
N ARG A 134 -25.67 3.66 3.33
CA ARG A 134 -24.70 2.79 4.02
C ARG A 134 -24.19 1.67 3.12
N THR A 135 -25.08 1.05 2.33
CA THR A 135 -24.69 -0.01 1.38
C THR A 135 -23.72 0.51 0.33
N ILE A 136 -24.01 1.68 -0.27
CA ILE A 136 -23.13 2.31 -1.25
C ILE A 136 -21.78 2.68 -0.63
N PHE A 137 -21.76 3.30 0.55
CA PHE A 137 -20.52 3.70 1.20
C PHE A 137 -19.69 2.51 1.70
N ASN A 138 -20.32 1.40 2.07
CA ASN A 138 -19.62 0.14 2.33
C ASN A 138 -18.95 -0.39 1.05
N ASN A 139 -19.64 -0.30 -0.10
CA ASN A 139 -19.04 -0.68 -1.38
C ASN A 139 -17.86 0.24 -1.73
N PHE A 140 -17.99 1.56 -1.54
CA PHE A 140 -16.88 2.48 -1.75
C PHE A 140 -15.66 2.18 -0.87
N SER A 141 -15.84 1.63 0.35
CA SER A 141 -14.70 1.24 1.19
C SER A 141 -13.79 0.17 0.56
N ASP A 142 -14.28 -0.58 -0.43
CA ASP A 142 -13.47 -1.58 -1.13
C ASP A 142 -12.38 -0.95 -2.03
N ILE A 143 -12.49 0.36 -2.30
CA ILE A 143 -11.51 1.16 -3.05
C ILE A 143 -10.11 1.14 -2.42
N ASP A 144 -10.01 0.89 -1.10
CA ASP A 144 -8.72 0.83 -0.42
C ASP A 144 -7.81 -0.26 -1.01
N LYS A 145 -8.38 -1.38 -1.49
CA LYS A 145 -7.60 -2.41 -2.19
C LYS A 145 -7.01 -1.87 -3.50
N HIS A 146 -7.84 -1.16 -4.27
CA HIS A 146 -7.43 -0.53 -5.53
C HIS A 146 -6.34 0.52 -5.29
N TYR A 147 -6.45 1.35 -4.25
CA TYR A 147 -5.42 2.32 -3.86
C TYR A 147 -4.14 1.65 -3.39
N LYS A 148 -4.21 0.66 -2.51
CA LYS A 148 -3.03 -0.08 -2.03
C LYS A 148 -2.25 -0.74 -3.16
N ARG A 149 -2.92 -1.32 -4.16
CA ARG A 149 -2.21 -1.88 -5.31
C ARG A 149 -1.45 -0.81 -6.10
N LYS A 150 -2.02 0.39 -6.28
CA LYS A 150 -1.27 1.48 -6.90
C LYS A 150 -0.09 1.94 -6.02
N GLU A 151 -0.34 2.14 -4.74
CA GLU A 151 0.64 2.63 -3.75
C GLU A 151 1.84 1.70 -3.55
N TYR A 152 1.59 0.40 -3.41
CA TYR A 152 2.61 -0.57 -3.05
C TYR A 152 3.13 -1.37 -4.24
N GLN A 153 2.40 -1.43 -5.37
CA GLN A 153 2.82 -2.22 -6.54
C GLN A 153 3.16 -1.35 -7.75
N LEU A 154 2.39 -0.29 -8.05
CA LEU A 154 2.61 0.53 -9.25
C LEU A 154 3.62 1.68 -9.01
N PHE A 155 3.39 2.47 -7.97
CA PHE A 155 4.18 3.67 -7.66
C PHE A 155 5.68 3.39 -7.47
N PRO A 156 6.10 2.29 -6.80
CA PRO A 156 7.53 2.00 -6.65
C PRO A 156 8.25 1.74 -7.99
N PHE A 157 7.56 1.30 -9.05
CA PHE A 157 8.16 1.20 -10.37
C PHE A 157 8.25 2.56 -11.07
N LEU A 158 7.22 3.40 -10.97
CA LEU A 158 7.27 4.77 -11.49
C LEU A 158 8.42 5.57 -10.86
N GLU A 159 8.62 5.43 -9.55
CA GLU A 159 9.71 6.08 -8.82
C GLU A 159 11.10 5.60 -9.27
N LYS A 160 11.25 4.30 -9.60
CA LYS A 160 12.49 3.77 -10.20
C LYS A 160 12.80 4.39 -11.56
N HIS A 161 11.76 4.80 -12.29
CA HIS A 161 11.85 5.54 -13.55
C HIS A 161 11.93 7.07 -13.33
N LEU A 162 12.21 7.51 -12.10
CA LEU A 162 12.35 8.92 -11.71
C LEU A 162 11.06 9.76 -11.84
N ILE A 163 9.90 9.11 -11.88
CA ILE A 163 8.59 9.77 -11.84
C ILE A 163 8.10 9.72 -10.39
N THR A 164 8.28 10.82 -9.65
CA THR A 164 8.00 10.87 -8.20
C THR A 164 6.86 11.81 -7.83
N GLY A 165 6.58 12.85 -8.63
CA GLY A 165 5.54 13.84 -8.35
C GLY A 165 4.13 13.24 -8.36
N PRO A 166 3.66 12.67 -9.50
CA PRO A 166 2.32 12.12 -9.60
C PRO A 166 2.03 11.01 -8.57
N PRO A 167 2.92 10.01 -8.34
CA PRO A 167 2.70 9.01 -7.29
C PRO A 167 2.47 9.61 -5.90
N LYS A 168 3.28 10.59 -5.50
CA LYS A 168 3.19 11.23 -4.19
C LYS A 168 1.89 12.00 -4.01
N VAL A 169 1.50 12.80 -5.01
CA VAL A 169 0.26 13.58 -4.99
C VAL A 169 -0.96 12.65 -4.96
N MET A 170 -0.96 11.60 -5.79
CA MET A 170 -2.04 10.62 -5.83
C MET A 170 -2.20 9.88 -4.50
N TRP A 171 -1.10 9.49 -3.85
CA TRP A 171 -1.14 8.88 -2.52
C TRP A 171 -1.77 9.83 -1.50
N GLY A 172 -1.36 11.10 -1.47
CA GLY A 172 -1.98 12.10 -0.57
C GLY A 172 -3.49 12.20 -0.77
N LYS A 173 -3.96 12.19 -2.03
CA LYS A 173 -5.40 12.17 -2.35
C LYS A 173 -6.11 10.86 -1.98
N HIS A 174 -5.42 9.72 -2.02
CA HIS A 174 -5.97 8.48 -1.49
C HIS A 174 -6.19 8.58 0.03
N ASP A 175 -5.25 9.18 0.77
CA ASP A 175 -5.37 9.39 2.22
C ASP A 175 -6.52 10.35 2.57
N GLU A 176 -6.65 11.47 1.84
CA GLU A 176 -7.82 12.37 1.96
C GLU A 176 -9.13 11.59 1.70
N THR A 177 -9.17 10.76 0.66
CA THR A 177 -10.37 9.96 0.34
C THR A 177 -10.69 8.96 1.45
N ARG A 178 -9.69 8.32 2.06
CA ARG A 178 -9.87 7.41 3.21
C ARG A 178 -10.46 8.13 4.41
N GLU A 179 -9.99 9.34 4.70
CA GLU A 179 -10.52 10.17 5.78
C GLU A 179 -11.98 10.58 5.51
N LEU A 180 -12.29 11.01 4.29
CA LEU A 180 -13.65 11.36 3.88
C LEU A 180 -14.62 10.18 3.93
N LEU A 181 -14.18 8.98 3.52
CA LEU A 181 -14.96 7.75 3.66
C LEU A 181 -15.22 7.41 5.12
N LYS A 182 -14.23 7.56 6.00
CA LYS A 182 -14.40 7.36 7.44
C LYS A 182 -15.43 8.33 8.01
N ASN A 183 -15.33 9.62 7.68
CA ASN A 183 -16.27 10.65 8.14
C ASN A 183 -17.70 10.38 7.63
N SER A 184 -17.82 9.92 6.38
CA SER A 184 -19.10 9.52 5.79
C SER A 184 -19.73 8.32 6.53
N HIS A 185 -18.93 7.33 6.91
CA HIS A 185 -19.39 6.20 7.71
C HIS A 185 -19.85 6.62 9.10
N GLU A 186 -19.11 7.50 9.77
CA GLU A 186 -19.48 8.04 11.08
C GLU A 186 -20.79 8.86 11.02
N ALA A 187 -20.94 9.70 10.00
CA ALA A 187 -22.17 10.45 9.75
C ALA A 187 -23.37 9.54 9.49
N LEU A 188 -23.19 8.49 8.66
CA LEU A 188 -24.24 7.53 8.36
C LEU A 188 -24.54 6.57 9.52
N ALA A 189 -23.59 6.32 10.42
CA ALA A 189 -23.77 5.46 11.60
C ALA A 189 -24.56 6.16 12.71
N SER A 190 -24.43 7.49 12.81
CA SER A 190 -25.13 8.31 13.79
C SER A 190 -26.66 8.26 13.60
N PRO A 191 -27.46 8.40 14.68
CA PRO A 191 -28.91 8.47 14.55
C PRO A 191 -29.33 9.71 13.77
N ILE A 192 -30.01 9.51 12.63
CA ILE A 192 -30.53 10.58 11.77
C ILE A 192 -32.03 10.69 12.02
N SER A 193 -32.45 11.86 12.50
CA SER A 193 -33.76 12.11 13.13
C SER A 193 -34.82 12.67 12.19
N GLY A 194 -34.46 13.15 11.00
CA GLY A 194 -35.41 13.69 10.02
C GLY A 194 -34.84 13.88 8.61
N ALA A 195 -35.72 14.21 7.66
CA ALA A 195 -35.40 14.38 6.25
C ALA A 195 -34.39 15.51 5.99
N GLU A 196 -34.53 16.66 6.66
CA GLU A 196 -33.64 17.81 6.50
C GLU A 196 -32.22 17.53 7.02
N GLU A 197 -32.10 16.75 8.10
CA GLU A 197 -30.81 16.30 8.61
C GLU A 197 -30.12 15.38 7.59
N LEU A 198 -30.85 14.42 7.01
CA LEU A 198 -30.31 13.54 5.97
C LEU A 198 -29.85 14.33 4.74
N LYS A 199 -30.65 15.30 4.27
CA LYS A 199 -30.27 16.19 3.15
C LYS A 199 -28.98 16.96 3.46
N SER A 200 -28.85 17.47 4.68
CA SER A 200 -27.63 18.17 5.11
C SER A 200 -26.42 17.26 5.13
N ILE A 201 -26.54 16.03 5.63
CA ILE A 201 -25.45 15.04 5.61
C ILE A 201 -25.04 14.71 4.17
N VAL A 202 -26.02 14.50 3.29
CA VAL A 202 -25.78 14.25 1.87
C VAL A 202 -24.97 15.39 1.25
N GLN A 203 -25.42 16.64 1.45
CA GLN A 203 -24.81 17.82 0.83
C GLN A 203 -23.44 18.18 1.40
N LEU A 204 -23.27 18.08 2.73
CA LEU A 204 -22.07 18.60 3.41
C LEU A 204 -20.97 17.56 3.61
N VAL A 205 -21.30 16.27 3.54
CA VAL A 205 -20.35 15.18 3.84
C VAL A 205 -20.23 14.20 2.68
N LEU A 206 -21.36 13.63 2.24
CA LEU A 206 -21.33 12.51 1.30
C LEU A 206 -20.99 12.97 -0.13
N ASP A 207 -21.51 14.12 -0.55
CA ASP A 207 -21.26 14.71 -1.87
C ASP A 207 -19.76 14.89 -2.12
N HIS A 208 -19.07 15.50 -1.16
CA HIS A 208 -17.64 15.74 -1.27
C HIS A 208 -16.83 14.44 -1.39
N THR A 209 -17.19 13.41 -0.62
CA THR A 209 -16.54 12.10 -0.71
C THR A 209 -16.72 11.47 -2.11
N VAL A 210 -17.93 11.54 -2.66
CA VAL A 210 -18.24 10.99 -3.98
C VAL A 210 -17.55 11.78 -5.09
N GLU A 211 -17.45 13.09 -4.96
CA GLU A 211 -16.71 13.97 -5.87
C GLU A 211 -15.21 13.64 -5.87
N MET A 212 -14.61 13.43 -4.70
CA MET A 212 -13.19 13.04 -4.58
C MET A 212 -12.90 11.69 -5.25
N ILE A 213 -13.77 10.69 -5.04
CA ILE A 213 -13.66 9.39 -5.70
C ILE A 213 -13.79 9.54 -7.22
N ALA A 214 -14.78 10.31 -7.69
CA ALA A 214 -14.98 10.54 -9.12
C ALA A 214 -13.78 11.25 -9.77
N GLY A 215 -13.21 12.25 -9.09
CA GLY A 215 -12.03 12.97 -9.53
C GLY A 215 -10.80 12.08 -9.60
N MET A 216 -10.66 11.12 -8.69
CA MET A 216 -9.54 10.17 -8.69
C MET A 216 -9.57 9.25 -9.93
N ILE A 217 -10.75 8.75 -10.31
CA ILE A 217 -10.91 7.92 -11.51
C ILE A 217 -10.44 8.66 -12.77
N MET A 218 -10.76 9.95 -12.89
CA MET A 218 -10.30 10.77 -14.02
C MET A 218 -8.78 10.90 -14.03
N LYS A 219 -8.18 11.30 -12.90
CA LYS A 219 -6.71 11.44 -12.77
C LYS A 219 -6.01 10.11 -13.10
N GLU A 220 -6.60 8.99 -12.73
CA GLU A 220 -6.07 7.67 -13.06
C GLU A 220 -6.14 7.34 -14.55
N GLU A 221 -7.34 7.41 -15.13
CA GLU A 221 -7.59 6.96 -16.50
C GLU A 221 -6.97 7.88 -17.55
N GLU A 222 -6.86 9.18 -17.25
CA GLU A 222 -6.39 10.19 -18.18
C GLU A 222 -4.91 10.52 -18.02
N ILE A 223 -4.33 10.35 -16.81
CA ILE A 223 -2.93 10.70 -16.52
C ILE A 223 -2.12 9.48 -16.08
N LEU A 224 -2.44 8.89 -14.92
CA LEU A 224 -1.59 7.89 -14.28
C LEU A 224 -1.42 6.63 -15.13
N LEU A 225 -2.53 6.03 -15.59
CA LEU A 225 -2.51 4.75 -16.28
C LEU A 225 -1.87 4.87 -17.68
N PRO A 226 -2.19 5.88 -18.52
CA PRO A 226 -1.48 6.10 -19.78
C PRO A 226 0.03 6.31 -19.59
N MET A 227 0.42 7.18 -18.65
CA MET A 227 1.83 7.43 -18.33
C MET A 227 2.54 6.18 -17.82
N SER A 228 1.87 5.38 -16.99
CA SER A 228 2.41 4.10 -16.51
C SER A 228 2.62 3.10 -17.65
N MET A 229 1.66 3.02 -18.58
CA MET A 229 1.77 2.17 -19.76
C MET A 229 2.94 2.57 -20.66
N ASP A 230 3.26 3.86 -20.74
CA ASP A 230 4.39 4.34 -21.52
C ASP A 230 5.74 4.04 -20.86
N THR A 231 5.77 4.07 -19.53
CA THR A 231 7.00 4.02 -18.73
C THR A 231 7.43 2.59 -18.40
N LEU A 232 6.52 1.77 -17.88
CA LEU A 232 6.86 0.46 -17.35
C LEU A 232 7.12 -0.56 -18.46
N THR A 233 8.08 -1.44 -18.19
CA THR A 233 8.36 -2.60 -19.04
C THR A 233 7.36 -3.73 -18.79
N GLU A 234 7.23 -4.64 -19.77
CA GLU A 234 6.39 -5.83 -19.63
C GLU A 234 6.77 -6.70 -18.42
N ASP A 235 8.07 -6.78 -18.08
CA ASP A 235 8.58 -7.54 -16.91
C ASP A 235 8.08 -6.93 -15.59
N GLU A 236 8.03 -5.60 -15.51
CA GLU A 236 7.54 -4.88 -14.34
C GLU A 236 6.04 -5.06 -14.19
N TRP A 237 5.29 -4.95 -15.29
CA TRP A 237 3.86 -5.24 -15.30
C TRP A 237 3.55 -6.68 -14.88
N TYR A 238 4.37 -7.65 -15.27
CA TYR A 238 4.19 -9.04 -14.86
C TYR A 238 4.36 -9.25 -13.36
N LYS A 239 5.27 -8.52 -12.72
CA LYS A 239 5.42 -8.59 -11.25
C LYS A 239 4.20 -8.00 -10.55
N ILE A 240 3.73 -6.84 -11.01
CA ILE A 240 2.49 -6.24 -10.52
C ILE A 240 1.33 -7.22 -10.67
N TYR A 241 1.22 -7.89 -11.81
CA TYR A 241 0.20 -8.92 -12.04
C TYR A 241 0.31 -10.09 -11.04
N GLN A 242 1.51 -10.63 -10.81
CA GLN A 242 1.73 -11.75 -9.90
C GLN A 242 1.43 -11.41 -8.43
N GLU A 243 1.71 -10.18 -8.01
CA GLU A 243 1.52 -9.72 -6.64
C GLU A 243 0.09 -9.20 -6.39
N THR A 244 -0.68 -8.87 -7.44
CA THR A 244 -2.05 -8.32 -7.34
C THR A 244 -2.97 -9.12 -6.39
N PRO A 245 -2.98 -10.46 -6.39
CA PRO A 245 -3.82 -11.25 -5.48
C PRO A 245 -3.53 -11.03 -3.98
N GLU A 246 -2.36 -10.52 -3.61
CA GLU A 246 -2.00 -10.28 -2.19
C GLU A 246 -2.84 -9.16 -1.55
N PHE A 247 -3.27 -8.19 -2.37
CA PHE A 247 -4.12 -7.08 -1.94
C PHE A 247 -5.61 -7.32 -2.24
N GLY A 248 -5.89 -8.23 -3.18
CA GLY A 248 -7.24 -8.53 -3.67
C GLY A 248 -7.77 -7.44 -4.62
N TYR A 249 -9.04 -7.56 -4.98
CA TYR A 249 -9.71 -6.71 -5.98
C TYR A 249 -10.82 -5.87 -5.39
N CYS A 250 -11.08 -4.72 -6.01
CA CYS A 250 -12.10 -3.75 -5.65
C CYS A 250 -13.38 -3.99 -6.44
N LEU A 251 -14.46 -4.39 -5.77
CA LEU A 251 -15.83 -4.57 -6.30
C LEU A 251 -16.02 -5.63 -7.39
N ILE A 252 -14.96 -6.12 -8.01
CA ILE A 252 -14.96 -7.15 -9.04
C ILE A 252 -13.95 -8.24 -8.71
N ASP A 253 -14.10 -9.40 -9.32
CA ASP A 253 -13.10 -10.47 -9.30
C ASP A 253 -12.80 -10.82 -10.77
N PRO A 254 -11.72 -10.28 -11.36
CA PRO A 254 -11.40 -10.53 -12.75
C PRO A 254 -10.94 -11.99 -12.96
N GLU A 255 -11.60 -12.68 -13.89
CA GLU A 255 -11.28 -14.08 -14.25
C GLU A 255 -10.20 -14.18 -15.35
N ASP A 256 -9.84 -13.06 -15.97
CA ASP A 256 -8.92 -13.01 -17.09
C ASP A 256 -7.46 -13.21 -16.62
N GLU A 257 -6.77 -14.20 -17.18
CA GLU A 257 -5.33 -14.36 -16.99
C GLU A 257 -4.55 -13.52 -18.01
N TRP A 258 -3.44 -12.93 -17.57
CA TRP A 258 -2.54 -12.19 -18.46
C TRP A 258 -1.12 -12.72 -18.40
N VAL A 259 -0.53 -12.86 -19.59
CA VAL A 259 0.86 -13.26 -19.80
C VAL A 259 1.50 -12.27 -20.75
N PRO A 260 2.70 -11.74 -20.41
CA PRO A 260 3.41 -10.81 -21.28
C PRO A 260 3.75 -11.42 -22.65
N GLY A 261 3.63 -10.61 -23.70
CA GLY A 261 3.92 -11.04 -25.06
C GLY A 261 5.40 -11.36 -25.27
N GLY A 262 5.73 -12.62 -25.58
CA GLY A 262 7.08 -13.03 -26.01
C GLY A 262 8.12 -13.21 -24.89
N MET A 263 7.69 -13.15 -23.63
CA MET A 263 8.59 -13.29 -22.49
C MET A 263 8.81 -14.76 -22.13
N LYS A 264 10.07 -15.22 -22.16
CA LYS A 264 10.46 -16.39 -21.37
C LYS A 264 10.44 -15.92 -19.93
N VAL A 265 9.60 -16.53 -19.09
CA VAL A 265 9.54 -16.26 -17.64
C VAL A 265 10.90 -16.62 -17.03
N GLU A 266 11.86 -15.70 -17.11
CA GLU A 266 13.12 -15.79 -16.40
C GLU A 266 12.90 -15.14 -15.04
N LYS A 267 12.97 -15.97 -13.99
CA LYS A 267 12.95 -15.51 -12.60
C LYS A 267 13.94 -14.35 -12.46
N GLN A 268 13.44 -13.19 -12.04
CA GLN A 268 14.24 -11.99 -11.78
C GLN A 268 15.65 -12.31 -11.28
N GLU A 269 16.64 -11.94 -12.07
CA GLU A 269 18.01 -11.82 -11.60
C GLU A 269 18.14 -10.49 -10.85
N PHE A 270 17.88 -10.51 -9.54
CA PHE A 270 18.49 -9.54 -8.64
C PHE A 270 19.94 -9.97 -8.35
N VAL A 271 20.81 -8.97 -8.34
CA VAL A 271 22.27 -8.98 -8.50
C VAL A 271 23.05 -9.80 -7.45
N THR A 272 24.26 -10.21 -7.87
CA THR A 272 25.36 -10.99 -7.26
C THR A 272 25.11 -12.48 -7.00
N ALA A 273 26.08 -13.31 -7.40
CA ALA A 273 26.10 -14.76 -7.22
C ALA A 273 26.08 -15.21 -5.73
N ASP A 274 26.18 -14.26 -4.80
CA ASP A 274 26.36 -14.50 -3.36
C ASP A 274 25.14 -14.08 -2.51
N ALA A 275 24.03 -13.66 -3.13
CA ALA A 275 22.83 -13.24 -2.40
C ALA A 275 21.92 -14.43 -1.98
N ILE A 276 21.46 -14.43 -0.72
CA ILE A 276 20.43 -15.32 -0.20
C ILE A 276 19.05 -14.76 -0.57
N ARG A 277 18.34 -15.47 -1.45
CA ARG A 277 17.01 -15.08 -1.93
C ARG A 277 15.90 -15.70 -1.07
N LEU A 278 14.99 -14.87 -0.58
CA LEU A 278 13.77 -15.24 0.14
C LEU A 278 12.55 -14.90 -0.72
N SER A 279 11.35 -15.32 -0.31
CA SER A 279 10.12 -15.01 -1.05
C SER A 279 9.74 -13.52 -1.01
N SER A 280 10.19 -12.79 0.02
CA SER A 280 9.85 -11.38 0.26
C SER A 280 11.03 -10.41 0.07
N GLY A 281 12.15 -10.87 -0.50
CA GLY A 281 13.35 -10.05 -0.69
C GLY A 281 14.64 -10.88 -0.78
N ALA A 282 15.78 -10.22 -0.74
CA ALA A 282 17.09 -10.87 -0.72
C ALA A 282 18.05 -10.11 0.20
N PHE A 283 19.00 -10.84 0.78
CA PHE A 283 20.10 -10.29 1.56
C PHE A 283 21.41 -10.94 1.11
N ASN A 284 22.53 -10.23 1.22
CA ASN A 284 23.83 -10.89 1.26
C ASN A 284 24.10 -11.47 2.68
N LEU A 285 25.19 -12.24 2.83
CA LEU A 285 25.50 -12.88 4.12
C LEU A 285 25.78 -11.87 5.25
N GLU A 286 26.46 -10.77 4.95
CA GLU A 286 26.80 -9.73 5.94
C GLU A 286 25.53 -9.05 6.47
N GLU A 287 24.57 -8.74 5.58
CA GLU A 287 23.28 -8.17 5.94
C GLU A 287 22.44 -9.13 6.80
N LEU A 288 22.44 -10.43 6.46
CA LEU A 288 21.71 -11.44 7.22
C LEU A 288 22.30 -11.63 8.63
N GLU A 289 23.64 -11.64 8.76
CA GLU A 289 24.31 -11.71 10.06
C GLU A 289 24.03 -10.46 10.90
N ALA A 290 24.08 -9.27 10.29
CA ALA A 290 23.76 -8.00 10.95
C ALA A 290 22.30 -7.96 11.43
N LEU A 291 21.35 -8.42 10.61
CA LEU A 291 19.94 -8.53 11.00
C LEU A 291 19.79 -9.32 12.29
N PHE A 292 20.32 -10.54 12.36
CA PHE A 292 20.23 -11.38 13.56
C PHE A 292 20.97 -10.81 14.78
N LEU A 293 21.99 -10.00 14.57
CA LEU A 293 22.70 -9.30 15.66
C LEU A 293 21.84 -8.21 16.31
N HIS A 294 20.99 -7.54 15.52
CA HIS A 294 20.23 -6.36 15.93
C HIS A 294 18.78 -6.64 16.31
N LEU A 295 18.26 -7.86 16.08
CA LEU A 295 16.95 -8.23 16.58
C LEU A 295 16.87 -8.10 18.11
N PRO A 296 15.74 -7.61 18.67
CA PRO A 296 15.55 -7.48 20.12
C PRO A 296 15.25 -8.81 20.82
N ILE A 297 15.67 -9.92 20.21
CA ILE A 297 15.48 -11.30 20.65
C ILE A 297 16.71 -12.15 20.35
N ASP A 298 16.97 -13.14 21.19
CA ASP A 298 17.93 -14.21 20.91
C ASP A 298 17.22 -15.35 20.20
N ILE A 299 17.87 -15.93 19.19
CA ILE A 299 17.34 -17.04 18.39
C ILE A 299 18.33 -18.20 18.48
N THR A 300 17.86 -19.41 18.77
CA THR A 300 18.60 -20.66 18.54
C THR A 300 17.79 -21.55 17.60
N PHE A 301 18.41 -22.04 16.52
CA PHE A 301 17.76 -22.98 15.60
C PHE A 301 18.35 -24.39 15.74
N VAL A 302 17.45 -25.35 15.93
CA VAL A 302 17.73 -26.79 15.99
C VAL A 302 17.09 -27.43 14.75
N ASP A 303 17.87 -28.17 13.96
CA ASP A 303 17.36 -28.78 12.73
C ASP A 303 16.47 -30.01 12.99
N LYS A 304 15.88 -30.54 11.91
CA LYS A 304 15.09 -31.78 11.92
C LYS A 304 15.80 -33.02 12.48
N ASN A 305 17.13 -32.99 12.64
CA ASN A 305 17.93 -34.08 13.22
C ASN A 305 18.33 -33.77 14.67
N ASP A 306 17.65 -32.81 15.30
CA ASP A 306 17.86 -32.36 16.67
C ASP A 306 19.27 -31.79 16.93
N LYS A 307 19.93 -31.27 15.89
CA LYS A 307 21.26 -30.64 15.99
C LYS A 307 21.14 -29.13 15.95
N ILE A 308 21.88 -28.45 16.83
CA ILE A 308 21.95 -26.98 16.81
C ILE A 308 22.68 -26.54 15.53
N ARG A 309 22.03 -25.68 14.72
CA ARG A 309 22.61 -25.17 13.46
C ARG A 309 22.98 -23.72 13.51
N PHE A 310 22.27 -22.94 14.31
CA PHE A 310 22.45 -21.50 14.38
C PHE A 310 22.07 -21.00 15.77
N PHE A 311 22.74 -19.94 16.19
CA PHE A 311 22.26 -19.08 17.26
C PHE A 311 22.65 -17.63 16.95
N SER A 312 21.80 -16.66 17.29
CA SER A 312 22.12 -15.25 17.12
C SER A 312 23.15 -14.79 18.16
N HIS A 313 24.03 -13.88 17.77
CA HIS A 313 25.10 -13.37 18.63
C HIS A 313 24.79 -12.00 19.22
N SER A 314 23.54 -11.76 19.63
CA SER A 314 23.13 -10.46 20.18
C SER A 314 24.03 -10.07 21.37
N PRO A 315 24.44 -8.78 21.47
CA PRO A 315 25.22 -8.30 22.60
C PRO A 315 24.45 -8.37 23.93
N ASN A 316 23.11 -8.40 23.88
CA ASN A 316 22.24 -8.36 25.06
C ASN A 316 21.68 -9.74 25.44
N ARG A 317 22.32 -10.82 25.00
CA ARG A 317 21.78 -12.18 25.16
C ARG A 317 21.50 -12.56 26.61
N VAL A 318 20.43 -13.32 26.82
CA VAL A 318 20.03 -13.80 28.15
C VAL A 318 20.86 -15.02 28.56
N PHE A 319 21.08 -15.96 27.63
CA PHE A 319 21.83 -17.17 27.86
C PHE A 319 23.08 -17.22 26.98
N GLU A 320 24.22 -17.52 27.59
CA GLU A 320 25.46 -17.67 26.84
C GLU A 320 25.41 -18.90 25.93
N ARG A 321 25.95 -18.74 24.72
CA ARG A 321 26.11 -19.80 23.72
C ARG A 321 27.54 -19.75 23.20
N ASN A 322 28.20 -20.91 23.19
CA ASN A 322 29.54 -21.06 22.63
C ASN A 322 29.43 -21.69 21.23
N ARG A 323 30.26 -21.26 20.28
CA ARG A 323 30.35 -21.87 18.93
C ARG A 323 30.55 -23.39 18.95
N SER A 324 31.12 -23.94 20.03
CA SER A 324 31.29 -25.40 20.21
C SER A 324 29.99 -26.20 20.27
N ILE A 325 28.82 -25.56 20.42
CA ILE A 325 27.52 -26.25 20.43
C ILE A 325 26.97 -26.50 19.01
N ILE A 326 27.51 -25.84 17.98
CA ILE A 326 27.04 -26.03 16.61
C ILE A 326 27.30 -27.50 16.19
N GLY A 327 26.25 -28.16 15.69
CA GLY A 327 26.26 -29.58 15.34
C GLY A 327 26.03 -30.54 16.51
N ARG A 328 25.99 -30.05 17.75
CA ARG A 328 25.72 -30.88 18.94
C ARG A 328 24.23 -31.21 19.03
N ASP A 329 23.93 -32.40 19.56
CA ASP A 329 22.56 -32.80 19.88
C ASP A 329 21.99 -31.92 21.00
N VAL A 330 20.79 -31.37 20.79
CA VAL A 330 20.15 -30.46 21.75
C VAL A 330 19.95 -31.09 23.13
N ARG A 331 19.74 -32.42 23.20
CA ARG A 331 19.61 -33.16 24.47
C ARG A 331 20.88 -33.07 25.30
N MET A 332 22.04 -33.01 24.65
CA MET A 332 23.34 -32.92 25.31
C MET A 332 23.67 -31.51 25.78
N CYS A 333 22.88 -30.50 25.40
CA CYS A 333 23.07 -29.10 25.79
C CYS A 333 22.27 -28.71 27.04
N HIS A 334 21.48 -29.62 27.58
CA HIS A 334 20.61 -29.40 28.74
C HIS A 334 21.04 -30.28 29.93
N PRO A 335 20.84 -29.83 31.19
CA PRO A 335 21.06 -30.65 32.37
C PRO A 335 20.19 -31.92 32.36
N PRO A 336 20.63 -33.05 32.96
CA PRO A 336 19.88 -34.31 32.94
C PRO A 336 18.43 -34.20 33.44
N GLY A 337 18.17 -33.30 34.39
CA GLY A 337 16.84 -33.07 34.95
C GLY A 337 15.83 -32.47 33.96
N SER A 338 16.26 -31.84 32.86
CA SER A 338 15.36 -31.21 31.88
C SER A 338 15.33 -31.89 30.52
N VAL A 339 16.16 -32.91 30.28
CA VAL A 339 16.21 -33.64 28.99
C VAL A 339 14.84 -34.22 28.61
N HIS A 340 14.11 -34.77 29.58
CA HIS A 340 12.78 -35.34 29.32
C HIS A 340 11.78 -34.29 28.79
N VAL A 341 11.88 -33.04 29.22
CA VAL A 341 11.04 -31.93 28.72
C VAL A 341 11.42 -31.59 27.28
N VAL A 342 12.73 -31.53 26.99
CA VAL A 342 13.24 -31.30 25.63
C VAL A 342 12.75 -32.38 24.68
N GLU A 343 12.83 -33.65 25.08
CA GLU A 343 12.36 -34.77 24.27
C GLU A 343 10.84 -34.72 24.02
N GLN A 344 10.05 -34.34 25.03
CA GLN A 344 8.61 -34.18 24.87
C GLN A 344 8.28 -33.09 23.84
N ILE A 345 8.92 -31.92 23.94
CA ILE A 345 8.73 -30.81 22.99
C ILE A 345 9.09 -31.24 21.56
N LEU A 346 10.26 -31.86 21.38
CA LEU A 346 10.69 -32.34 20.06
C LEU A 346 9.71 -33.35 19.45
N THR A 347 9.19 -34.27 20.27
CA THR A 347 8.25 -35.30 19.83
C THR A 347 6.89 -34.70 19.45
N ASP A 348 6.36 -33.82 20.29
CA ASP A 348 5.08 -33.16 20.05
C ASP A 348 5.14 -32.25 18.82
N PHE A 349 6.25 -31.53 18.63
CA PHE A 349 6.45 -30.68 17.45
C PHE A 349 6.63 -31.50 16.19
N ARG A 350 7.42 -32.58 16.23
CA ARG A 350 7.63 -33.44 15.06
C ARG A 350 6.35 -34.13 14.61
N SER A 351 5.52 -34.58 15.55
CA SER A 351 4.23 -35.23 15.25
C SER A 351 3.13 -34.24 14.85
N GLY A 352 3.31 -32.94 15.11
CA GLY A 352 2.30 -31.91 14.90
C GLY A 352 1.23 -31.86 15.99
N LYS A 353 1.43 -32.59 17.11
CA LYS A 353 0.55 -32.51 18.27
C LYS A 353 0.54 -31.12 18.89
N GLU A 354 1.70 -30.46 18.92
CA GLU A 354 1.86 -29.06 19.32
C GLU A 354 2.78 -28.35 18.34
N ASN A 355 2.71 -27.02 18.26
CA ASN A 355 3.65 -26.22 17.45
C ASN A 355 4.35 -25.13 18.26
N LYS A 356 4.01 -24.97 19.55
CA LYS A 356 4.49 -23.90 20.41
C LYS A 356 4.59 -24.36 21.86
N ALA A 357 5.64 -23.95 22.55
CA ALA A 357 5.82 -24.15 23.99
C ALA A 357 6.45 -22.89 24.59
N VAL A 358 5.84 -22.36 25.65
CA VAL A 358 6.21 -21.05 26.21
C VAL A 358 6.58 -21.19 27.68
N PHE A 359 7.65 -20.50 28.08
CA PHE A 359 8.14 -20.42 29.45
C PHE A 359 8.45 -18.96 29.79
N TRP A 360 8.40 -18.63 31.08
CA TRP A 360 8.85 -17.34 31.57
C TRP A 360 9.53 -17.47 32.94
N MET A 361 10.49 -16.58 33.19
CA MET A 361 11.23 -16.52 34.45
C MET A 361 11.19 -15.09 34.98
N SER A 362 10.55 -14.90 36.13
CA SER A 362 10.28 -13.55 36.68
C SER A 362 11.45 -12.91 37.42
N SER A 363 12.54 -13.63 37.65
CA SER A 363 13.62 -13.19 38.54
C SER A 363 15.00 -13.67 38.11
N PHE A 364 15.20 -13.93 36.81
CA PHE A 364 16.49 -14.38 36.30
C PHE A 364 17.46 -13.19 36.24
N GLN A 365 18.40 -13.13 37.19
CA GLN A 365 19.36 -12.01 37.33
C GLN A 365 18.68 -10.63 37.37
N GLY A 366 17.51 -10.54 38.02
CA GLY A 366 16.74 -9.29 38.11
C GLY A 366 15.96 -8.92 36.83
N ARG A 367 15.97 -9.78 35.82
CA ARG A 367 15.23 -9.61 34.55
C ARG A 367 14.01 -10.53 34.48
N PHE A 368 13.02 -10.12 33.70
CA PHE A 368 11.88 -10.94 33.31
C PHE A 368 12.12 -11.53 31.92
N ILE A 369 12.39 -12.83 31.87
CA ILE A 369 12.76 -13.52 30.64
C ILE A 369 11.56 -14.27 30.08
N TYR A 370 11.28 -14.07 28.82
CA TYR A 370 10.33 -14.83 28.02
C TYR A 370 11.11 -15.80 27.11
N ILE A 371 10.67 -17.06 27.06
CA ILE A 371 11.27 -18.10 26.22
C ILE A 371 10.14 -18.80 25.46
N GLU A 372 10.27 -18.88 24.15
CA GLU A 372 9.33 -19.57 23.28
C GLU A 372 10.06 -20.56 22.38
N TYR A 373 9.55 -21.78 22.31
CA TYR A 373 9.95 -22.78 21.33
C TYR A 373 8.83 -22.93 20.31
N SER A 374 9.17 -22.87 19.03
CA SER A 374 8.21 -23.01 17.93
C SER A 374 8.69 -24.02 16.90
N ALA A 375 7.77 -24.86 16.42
CA ALA A 375 8.04 -25.80 15.35
C ALA A 375 8.24 -25.04 14.03
N VAL A 376 9.38 -25.26 13.37
CA VAL A 376 9.66 -24.68 12.05
C VAL A 376 9.19 -25.68 11.00
N ARG A 377 8.31 -25.22 10.10
CA ARG A 377 7.76 -26.02 9.01
C ARG A 377 7.97 -25.35 7.66
N GLY A 378 8.14 -26.15 6.62
CA GLY A 378 8.21 -25.64 5.26
C GLY A 378 6.83 -25.46 4.63
N LYS A 379 6.81 -25.11 3.33
CA LYS A 379 5.59 -24.73 2.61
C LYS A 379 4.56 -25.86 2.52
N GLU A 380 5.01 -27.11 2.57
CA GLU A 380 4.15 -28.30 2.49
C GLU A 380 3.85 -28.88 3.89
N GLY A 381 4.17 -28.13 4.96
CA GLY A 381 3.94 -28.52 6.35
C GLY A 381 5.00 -29.47 6.93
N GLU A 382 6.06 -29.77 6.17
CA GLU A 382 7.13 -30.66 6.58
C GLU A 382 7.94 -30.08 7.75
N TYR A 383 8.25 -30.90 8.75
CA TYR A 383 9.00 -30.46 9.92
C TYR A 383 10.48 -30.21 9.59
N LEU A 384 10.92 -28.96 9.74
CA LEU A 384 12.29 -28.51 9.46
C LEU A 384 13.15 -28.39 10.73
N GLY A 385 12.52 -28.27 11.91
CA GLY A 385 13.23 -28.14 13.17
C GLY A 385 12.46 -27.37 14.24
N VAL A 386 13.19 -26.84 15.22
CA VAL A 386 12.67 -25.97 16.29
C VAL A 386 13.45 -24.67 16.31
N VAL A 387 12.75 -23.57 16.48
CA VAL A 387 13.35 -22.30 16.85
C VAL A 387 13.06 -22.01 18.32
N GLU A 388 14.10 -21.73 19.10
CA GLU A 388 14.03 -21.13 20.44
C GLU A 388 14.17 -19.62 20.27
N VAL A 389 13.25 -18.85 20.82
CA VAL A 389 13.30 -17.41 20.95
C VAL A 389 13.40 -17.07 22.43
N THR A 390 14.38 -16.25 22.81
CA THR A 390 14.50 -15.72 24.18
C THR A 390 14.51 -14.20 24.14
N GLN A 391 13.76 -13.57 25.06
CA GLN A 391 13.66 -12.11 25.16
C GLN A 391 13.64 -11.64 26.61
N ASP A 392 14.41 -10.61 26.92
CA ASP A 392 14.21 -9.82 28.14
C ASP A 392 13.08 -8.80 27.91
N ILE A 393 11.94 -9.03 28.54
CA ILE A 393 10.75 -8.17 28.41
C ILE A 393 10.56 -7.23 29.61
N THR A 394 11.60 -7.04 30.43
CA THR A 394 11.53 -6.23 31.66
C THR A 394 11.06 -4.80 31.40
N THR A 395 11.55 -4.17 30.32
CA THR A 395 11.15 -2.82 29.92
C THR A 395 9.77 -2.80 29.27
N MET A 396 9.47 -3.79 28.43
CA MET A 396 8.17 -3.92 27.76
C MET A 396 7.02 -4.02 28.77
N ARG A 397 7.24 -4.72 29.90
CA ARG A 397 6.25 -4.84 30.98
C ARG A 397 5.95 -3.53 31.72
N LYS A 398 6.74 -2.48 31.52
CA LYS A 398 6.57 -1.16 32.14
C LYS A 398 5.92 -0.13 31.20
N LEU A 399 5.66 -0.50 29.94
CA LEU A 399 5.04 0.40 28.98
C LEU A 399 3.59 0.68 29.41
N GLU A 400 3.21 1.95 29.42
CA GLU A 400 1.86 2.44 29.73
C GLU A 400 1.49 3.55 28.73
N GLY A 401 0.20 3.71 28.45
CA GLY A 401 -0.29 4.69 27.48
C GLY A 401 0.18 4.43 26.04
N ASP A 402 0.22 5.49 25.23
CA ASP A 402 0.59 5.46 23.81
C ASP A 402 1.79 6.37 23.53
N GLN A 403 2.77 5.91 22.75
CA GLN A 403 3.81 6.75 22.16
C GLN A 403 3.72 6.68 20.63
N ARG A 404 3.02 7.65 20.02
CA ARG A 404 2.77 7.71 18.55
C ARG A 404 3.71 8.64 17.78
N LEU A 405 4.54 9.40 18.50
CA LEU A 405 5.52 10.34 17.95
C LEU A 405 6.93 9.95 18.42
N LEU A 406 7.92 10.36 17.64
CA LEU A 406 9.32 10.10 17.92
C LEU A 406 9.78 10.73 19.25
N SER A 407 10.41 9.94 20.10
CA SER A 407 11.12 10.41 21.31
C SER A 407 12.36 9.55 21.50
N TYR A 408 13.53 10.18 21.61
CA TYR A 408 14.78 9.50 21.93
C TYR A 408 15.04 9.63 23.43
N GLU A 409 15.49 8.55 24.07
CA GLU A 409 16.09 8.66 25.40
C GLU A 409 17.34 9.56 25.29
N GLN A 410 17.39 10.64 26.08
CA GLN A 410 18.60 11.46 26.19
C GLN A 410 19.71 10.58 26.79
N ARG A 411 20.79 10.39 26.02
CA ARG A 411 21.95 9.61 26.44
C ARG A 411 22.73 10.26 27.57
#